data_AF-A0A1I0P262-F1
#
_entry.id   AF-A0A1I0P262-F1
#
_cell.length_a   1.000
_cell.length_b   1.000
_cell.length_c   1.000
_cell.angle_alpha   90.00
_cell.angle_beta   90.00
_cell.angle_gamma   90.00
#
_symmetry.space_group_name_H-M   'P 1'
#
loop_
_entity.id
_entity.type
_entity.pdbx_description
1 polymer ?
#
loop_
_entity_poly.entity_id
_entity_poly.type
_entity_poly.pdbx_seq_one_letter_code
_entity_poly.pdbx_strand_id
1 'polypeptide(L)'
;MMGIKDFVNGLSSISKWYGGAIVLIYALLSAEYMSTINDFVMKGLGEVSGIVESLMQLGYIISIISALAAWVIMSLMFHIIALLFNGRQDFSKFLFVSSYLYFIPAIALVVAINMLGYLDVEESENVINNLMDNRRFILIMDIVNYSYLPFYLLTVCVIRYSYNIKWLYSFLSVVIPVASVWGVTELFKLL
;
A
#
# COMPACT_ATOMS: atom_id res chain seq x y z
N MET A 1 27.51 -12.01 -7.16
CA MET A 1 26.04 -12.01 -7.21
C MET A 1 25.55 -12.00 -5.77
N MET A 2 24.88 -10.94 -5.34
CA MET A 2 24.39 -10.81 -3.95
C MET A 2 23.20 -11.77 -3.75
N GLY A 3 23.25 -12.65 -2.76
CA GLY A 3 22.16 -13.59 -2.49
C GLY A 3 20.97 -12.90 -1.79
N ILE A 4 19.77 -13.50 -1.85
CA ILE A 4 18.57 -12.95 -1.18
C ILE A 4 18.79 -12.77 0.33
N LYS A 5 19.55 -13.68 0.96
CA LYS A 5 19.95 -13.56 2.37
C LYS A 5 20.81 -12.32 2.60
N ASP A 6 21.77 -12.05 1.72
CA ASP A 6 22.65 -10.89 1.83
C ASP A 6 21.88 -9.59 1.62
N PHE A 7 20.89 -9.59 0.72
CA PHE A 7 19.95 -8.48 0.54
C PHE A 7 19.20 -8.14 1.83
N VAL A 8 18.58 -9.13 2.49
CA VAL A 8 17.84 -8.91 3.76
C VAL A 8 18.78 -8.44 4.88
N ASN A 9 19.98 -9.01 4.95
CA ASN A 9 21.00 -8.56 5.92
C ASN A 9 21.44 -7.11 5.62
N GLY A 10 21.57 -6.75 4.34
CA GLY A 10 21.84 -5.40 3.89
C GLY A 10 20.78 -4.42 4.36
N LEU A 11 19.49 -4.72 4.17
CA LEU A 11 18.39 -3.89 4.66
C LEU A 11 18.46 -3.66 6.18
N SER A 12 18.83 -4.71 6.93
CA SER A 12 18.97 -4.64 8.39
C SER A 12 20.13 -3.75 8.85
N SER A 13 21.11 -3.48 7.97
CA SER A 13 22.26 -2.61 8.24
C SER A 13 21.99 -1.13 7.93
N ILE A 14 20.92 -0.82 7.21
CA ILE A 14 20.55 0.56 6.85
C ILE A 14 19.90 1.25 8.06
N SER A 15 20.19 2.55 8.22
CA SER A 15 19.60 3.37 9.28
C SER A 15 18.08 3.39 9.20
N LYS A 16 17.42 3.08 10.32
CA LYS A 16 15.96 2.98 10.48
C LYS A 16 15.19 4.22 9.99
N TRP A 17 15.83 5.40 10.04
CA TRP A 17 15.24 6.66 9.56
C TRP A 17 14.90 6.62 8.07
N TYR A 18 15.70 5.92 7.24
CA TYR A 18 15.42 5.79 5.81
C TYR A 18 14.16 4.96 5.56
N GLY A 19 13.95 3.88 6.32
CA GLY A 19 12.73 3.08 6.23
C GLY A 19 11.49 3.87 6.63
N GLY A 20 11.59 4.69 7.69
CA GLY A 20 10.51 5.60 8.10
C GLY A 20 10.20 6.66 7.03
N ALA A 21 11.23 7.25 6.42
CA ALA A 21 11.07 8.22 5.34
C ALA A 21 10.39 7.61 4.09
N ILE A 22 10.74 6.38 3.71
CA ILE A 22 10.12 5.66 2.59
C ILE A 22 8.62 5.49 2.83
N VAL A 23 8.23 5.06 4.04
CA VAL A 23 6.80 4.87 4.36
C VAL A 23 6.06 6.21 4.40
N LEU A 24 6.69 7.28 4.91
CA LEU A 24 6.09 8.61 4.89
C LEU A 24 5.86 9.09 3.45
N ILE A 25 6.84 8.92 2.56
CA ILE A 25 6.70 9.24 1.13
C ILE A 25 5.57 8.43 0.51
N TYR A 26 5.54 7.12 0.76
CA TYR A 26 4.44 6.25 0.30
C TYR A 26 3.07 6.74 0.81
N ALA A 27 2.96 7.15 2.07
CA ALA A 27 1.71 7.63 2.65
C ALA A 27 1.25 8.95 2.01
N LEU A 28 2.18 9.88 1.76
CA LEU A 28 1.92 11.14 1.04
C LEU A 28 1.47 10.86 -0.39
N LEU A 29 2.17 9.99 -1.11
CA LEU A 29 1.79 9.59 -2.48
C LEU A 29 0.43 8.89 -2.52
N SER A 30 0.11 8.08 -1.50
CA SER A 30 -1.20 7.41 -1.42
C SER A 30 -2.32 8.44 -1.23
N ALA A 31 -2.10 9.45 -0.40
CA ALA A 31 -3.05 10.54 -0.20
C ALA A 31 -3.21 11.40 -1.45
N GLU A 32 -2.10 11.72 -2.14
CA GLU A 32 -2.12 12.45 -3.41
C GLU A 32 -2.86 11.69 -4.50
N TYR A 33 -2.63 10.38 -4.60
CA TYR A 33 -3.35 9.50 -5.53
C TYR A 33 -4.86 9.53 -5.29
N MET A 34 -5.29 9.39 -4.03
CA MET A 34 -6.71 9.48 -3.67
C MET A 34 -7.29 10.88 -3.90
N SER A 35 -6.54 11.94 -3.63
CA SER A 35 -6.96 13.32 -3.90
C SER A 35 -7.18 13.54 -5.39
N THR A 36 -6.25 13.08 -6.23
CA THR A 36 -6.35 13.19 -7.68
C THR A 36 -7.59 12.48 -8.21
N ILE A 37 -7.92 11.28 -7.70
CA ILE A 37 -9.15 10.57 -8.06
C ILE A 37 -10.39 11.36 -7.60
N ASN A 38 -10.38 11.88 -6.38
CA ASN A 38 -11.49 12.67 -5.86
C ASN A 38 -11.73 13.95 -6.68
N ASP A 39 -10.67 14.59 -7.19
CA ASP A 39 -10.79 15.77 -8.06
C ASP A 39 -11.50 15.43 -9.38
N PHE A 40 -11.26 14.24 -9.95
CA PHE A 40 -12.03 13.77 -11.11
C PHE A 40 -13.51 13.60 -10.78
N VAL A 41 -13.84 13.00 -9.64
CA VAL A 41 -15.23 12.85 -9.18
C VAL A 41 -15.89 14.20 -8.99
N MET A 42 -15.19 15.18 -8.40
CA MET A 42 -15.71 16.51 -8.14
C MET A 42 -15.97 17.32 -9.41
N LYS A 43 -15.08 17.26 -10.41
CA LYS A 43 -15.33 17.86 -11.73
C LYS A 43 -16.65 17.37 -12.33
N GLY A 44 -16.99 16.10 -12.10
CA GLY A 44 -18.26 15.51 -12.49
C GLY A 44 -19.49 16.03 -11.75
N LEU A 45 -19.32 16.53 -10.52
CA LEU A 45 -20.40 16.97 -9.64
C LEU A 45 -20.72 18.47 -9.77
N GLY A 46 -19.93 19.25 -10.52
CA GLY A 46 -20.14 20.69 -10.75
C GLY A 46 -19.71 21.58 -9.57
N GLU A 47 -20.41 22.69 -9.34
CA GLU A 47 -20.12 23.56 -8.19
C GLU A 47 -20.48 22.87 -6.88
N VAL A 48 -19.49 22.72 -5.99
CA VAL A 48 -19.66 22.05 -4.72
C VAL A 48 -19.39 23.02 -3.58
N SER A 49 -20.23 22.99 -2.54
CA SER A 49 -20.14 23.94 -1.42
C SER A 49 -18.79 23.87 -0.69
N GLY A 50 -18.37 24.98 -0.06
CA GLY A 50 -17.11 25.04 0.69
C GLY A 50 -17.00 24.05 1.88
N ILE A 51 -18.13 23.51 2.35
CA ILE A 51 -18.15 22.43 3.34
C ILE A 51 -17.61 21.14 2.73
N VAL A 52 -17.95 20.83 1.48
CA VAL A 52 -17.45 19.63 0.79
C VAL A 52 -15.97 19.74 0.48
N GLU A 53 -15.52 20.93 0.06
CA GLU A 53 -14.09 21.21 -0.16
C GLU A 53 -13.27 21.00 1.14
N SER A 54 -13.79 21.49 2.28
CA SER A 54 -13.16 21.31 3.59
C SER A 54 -13.11 19.83 4.01
N LEU A 55 -14.16 19.05 3.73
CA LEU A 55 -14.20 17.61 3.99
C LEU A 55 -13.18 16.84 3.14
N MET A 56 -12.94 17.26 1.90
CA MET A 56 -11.93 16.63 1.04
C MET A 56 -10.50 16.89 1.51
N GLN A 57 -10.19 18.12 1.96
CA GLN A 57 -8.89 18.42 2.56
C GLN A 57 -8.64 17.60 3.82
N LEU A 58 -9.68 17.37 4.64
CA LEU A 58 -9.60 16.42 5.75
C LEU A 58 -9.38 14.99 5.26
N GLY A 59 -10.01 14.59 4.15
CA GLY A 59 -9.80 13.30 3.48
C GLY A 59 -8.35 13.03 3.10
N TYR A 60 -7.59 14.05 2.67
CA TYR A 60 -6.16 13.93 2.40
C TYR A 60 -5.37 13.57 3.67
N ILE A 61 -5.59 14.29 4.78
CA ILE A 61 -4.92 14.03 6.06
C ILE A 61 -5.29 12.64 6.60
N ILE A 62 -6.58 12.28 6.53
CA ILE A 62 -7.07 10.96 6.94
C ILE A 62 -6.37 9.87 6.12
N SER A 63 -6.20 10.06 4.80
CA SER A 63 -5.53 9.09 3.93
C SER A 63 -4.08 8.85 4.34
N ILE A 64 -3.33 9.89 4.72
CA ILE A 64 -1.97 9.75 5.25
C ILE A 64 -1.97 8.92 6.53
N ILE A 65 -2.83 9.27 7.50
CA ILE A 65 -2.91 8.57 8.80
C ILE A 65 -3.30 7.11 8.58
N SER A 66 -4.28 6.85 7.71
CA SER A 66 -4.71 5.50 7.35
C SER A 66 -3.60 4.68 6.71
N ALA A 67 -2.79 5.26 5.82
CA ALA A 67 -1.66 4.56 5.21
C ALA A 67 -0.58 4.19 6.24
N LEU A 68 -0.27 5.10 7.17
CA LEU A 68 0.68 4.85 8.27
C LEU A 68 0.14 3.78 9.23
N ALA A 69 -1.15 3.86 9.60
CA ALA A 69 -1.80 2.86 10.43
C ALA A 69 -1.80 1.49 9.76
N ALA A 70 -2.15 1.42 8.47
CA ALA A 70 -2.15 0.18 7.69
C ALA A 70 -0.75 -0.46 7.66
N TRP A 71 0.31 0.33 7.50
CA TRP A 71 1.69 -0.18 7.57
C TRP A 71 2.00 -0.85 8.92
N VAL A 72 1.69 -0.19 10.04
CA VAL A 72 1.94 -0.74 11.37
C VAL A 72 1.09 -1.98 11.63
N ILE A 73 -0.20 -1.93 11.31
CA ILE A 73 -1.14 -3.05 11.51
C ILE A 73 -0.74 -4.25 10.66
N MET A 74 -0.49 -4.07 9.36
CA MET A 74 -0.08 -5.17 8.48
C MET A 74 1.26 -5.77 8.92
N SER A 75 2.23 -4.93 9.28
CA SER A 75 3.51 -5.42 9.81
C SER A 75 3.30 -6.21 11.11
N LEU A 76 2.41 -5.77 11.99
CA LEU A 76 2.09 -6.49 13.22
C LEU A 76 1.43 -7.84 12.93
N MET A 77 0.49 -7.89 11.97
CA MET A 77 -0.15 -9.15 11.57
C MET A 77 0.88 -10.15 11.01
N PHE A 78 1.74 -9.72 10.09
CA PHE A 78 2.83 -10.56 9.57
C PHE A 78 3.74 -11.07 10.68
N HIS A 79 4.09 -10.18 11.62
CA HIS A 79 4.92 -10.53 12.77
C HIS A 79 4.27 -11.60 13.65
N ILE A 80 3.00 -11.43 14.03
CA ILE A 80 2.28 -12.38 14.89
C ILE A 80 2.19 -13.75 14.24
N ILE A 81 1.84 -13.83 12.96
CA ILE A 81 1.78 -15.14 12.27
C ILE A 81 3.17 -15.78 12.18
N ALA A 82 4.23 -15.01 11.95
CA ALA A 82 5.60 -15.54 11.97
C ALA A 82 5.99 -16.08 13.36
N LEU A 83 5.55 -15.44 14.45
CA LEU A 83 5.75 -15.93 15.81
C LEU A 83 4.97 -17.24 16.07
N LEU A 84 3.74 -17.38 15.55
CA LEU A 84 2.96 -18.63 15.65
C LEU A 84 3.68 -19.81 14.99
N PHE A 85 4.51 -19.55 13.97
CA PHE A 85 5.36 -20.56 13.33
C PHE A 85 6.75 -20.70 13.95
N ASN A 86 6.89 -20.33 15.24
CA ASN A 86 8.13 -20.40 16.02
C ASN A 86 9.26 -19.47 15.54
N GLY A 87 8.92 -18.40 14.81
CA GLY A 87 9.87 -17.37 14.43
C GLY A 87 10.37 -16.58 15.64
N ARG A 88 11.60 -16.08 15.58
CA ARG A 88 12.22 -15.30 16.65
C ARG A 88 12.84 -14.01 16.11
N GLN A 89 12.10 -12.92 16.18
CA GLN A 89 12.58 -11.59 15.79
C GLN A 89 11.80 -10.52 16.56
N ASP A 90 12.47 -9.40 16.85
CA ASP A 90 11.82 -8.26 17.49
C ASP A 90 10.92 -7.53 16.50
N PHE A 91 9.69 -7.18 16.92
CA PHE A 91 8.75 -6.45 16.08
C PHE A 91 9.37 -5.16 15.52
N SER A 92 10.07 -4.38 16.35
CA SER A 92 10.68 -3.12 15.93
C SER A 92 11.68 -3.32 14.80
N LYS A 93 12.50 -4.37 14.86
CA LYS A 93 13.46 -4.70 13.78
C LYS A 93 12.71 -5.06 12.50
N PHE A 94 11.70 -5.92 12.59
CA PHE A 94 10.90 -6.29 11.43
C PHE A 94 10.18 -5.10 10.81
N LEU A 95 9.54 -4.25 11.62
CA LEU A 95 8.82 -3.05 11.19
C LEU A 95 9.71 -2.12 10.34
N PHE A 96 10.96 -1.92 10.74
CA PHE A 96 11.89 -1.08 9.98
C PHE A 96 12.52 -1.79 8.78
N VAL A 97 12.66 -3.12 8.80
CA VAL A 97 13.17 -3.85 7.63
C VAL A 97 12.10 -3.99 6.55
N SER A 98 10.85 -4.22 6.93
CA SER A 98 9.71 -4.30 6.01
C SER A 98 9.37 -2.93 5.40
N SER A 99 9.61 -1.83 6.13
CA SER A 99 9.32 -0.48 5.64
C SER A 99 10.11 -0.10 4.39
N TYR A 100 11.34 -0.60 4.23
CA TYR A 100 12.11 -0.38 3.00
C TYR A 100 11.36 -0.87 1.76
N LEU A 101 10.61 -1.96 1.86
CA LEU A 101 9.91 -2.56 0.71
C LEU A 101 8.79 -1.66 0.17
N TYR A 102 8.30 -0.69 0.95
CA TYR A 102 7.31 0.29 0.49
C TYR A 102 7.82 1.20 -0.63
N PHE A 103 9.12 1.17 -0.94
CA PHE A 103 9.65 1.84 -2.13
C PHE A 103 8.96 1.33 -3.41
N ILE A 104 8.56 0.06 -3.46
CA ILE A 104 7.91 -0.55 -4.63
C ILE A 104 6.53 0.09 -4.89
N PRO A 105 5.56 0.02 -3.95
CA PRO A 105 4.28 0.68 -4.17
C PRO A 105 4.41 2.21 -4.27
N ALA A 106 5.42 2.84 -3.63
CA ALA A 106 5.68 4.27 -3.82
C ALA A 106 6.02 4.62 -5.28
N ILE A 107 6.91 3.85 -5.94
CA ILE A 107 7.22 4.06 -7.36
C ILE A 107 5.97 3.87 -8.22
N ALA A 108 5.18 2.84 -7.95
CA ALA A 108 3.94 2.59 -8.69
C ALA A 108 2.94 3.75 -8.53
N LEU A 109 2.82 4.33 -7.34
CA LEU A 109 2.00 5.51 -7.09
C LEU A 109 2.49 6.74 -7.85
N VAL A 110 3.80 7.00 -7.91
CA VAL A 110 4.34 8.09 -8.74
C VAL A 110 3.93 7.91 -10.19
N VAL A 111 4.09 6.70 -10.75
CA VAL A 111 3.67 6.40 -12.12
C VAL A 111 2.17 6.61 -12.29
N ALA A 112 1.37 6.09 -11.37
CA ALA A 112 -0.09 6.17 -11.41
C ALA A 112 -0.60 7.62 -11.36
N ILE A 113 -0.09 8.45 -10.45
CA ILE A 113 -0.44 9.88 -10.35
C ILE A 113 -0.11 10.62 -11.65
N ASN A 114 1.08 10.39 -12.22
CA ASN A 114 1.45 11.02 -13.49
C ASN A 114 0.50 10.57 -14.61
N MET A 115 0.13 9.29 -14.67
CA MET A 115 -0.79 8.76 -15.66
C MET A 115 -2.22 9.30 -15.51
N LEU A 116 -2.68 9.52 -14.27
CA LEU A 116 -3.96 10.18 -13.99
C LEU A 116 -4.01 11.59 -14.56
N GLY A 117 -2.90 12.33 -14.52
CA GLY A 117 -2.81 13.68 -15.09
C GLY A 117 -3.07 13.77 -16.61
N TYR A 118 -3.01 12.65 -17.33
CA TYR A 118 -3.27 12.56 -18.77
C TYR A 118 -4.62 11.88 -19.11
N LEU A 119 -5.50 11.76 -18.13
CA LEU A 119 -6.78 11.10 -18.27
C LEU A 119 -7.86 12.15 -18.56
N ASP A 120 -8.29 12.21 -19.81
CA ASP A 120 -9.46 12.99 -20.20
C ASP A 120 -10.73 12.18 -19.89
N VAL A 121 -11.54 12.67 -18.95
CA VAL A 121 -12.84 12.11 -18.61
C VAL A 121 -13.90 13.08 -19.10
N GLU A 122 -14.83 12.61 -19.94
CA GLU A 122 -15.99 13.41 -20.33
C GLU A 122 -16.87 13.69 -19.12
N GLU A 123 -17.25 14.95 -18.94
CA GLU A 123 -18.20 15.38 -17.92
C GLU A 123 -19.54 14.68 -18.14
N SER A 124 -20.03 13.92 -17.15
CA SER A 124 -21.31 13.21 -17.23
C SER A 124 -21.92 13.00 -15.85
N GLU A 125 -23.22 12.74 -15.78
CA GLU A 125 -23.93 12.44 -14.52
C GLU A 125 -23.37 11.22 -13.76
N ASN A 126 -22.59 10.34 -14.40
CA ASN A 126 -22.03 9.12 -13.80
C ASN A 126 -20.51 8.99 -13.99
N VAL A 127 -19.75 10.01 -13.56
CA VAL A 127 -18.28 10.03 -13.65
C VAL A 127 -17.59 8.79 -13.07
N ILE A 128 -18.11 8.21 -11.99
CA ILE A 128 -17.54 6.99 -11.39
C ILE A 128 -17.65 5.79 -12.36
N ASN A 129 -18.79 5.59 -13.00
CA ASN A 129 -18.96 4.50 -13.96
C ASN A 129 -18.09 4.72 -15.21
N ASN A 130 -18.02 5.96 -15.69
CA ASN A 130 -17.16 6.30 -16.83
C ASN A 130 -15.67 6.10 -16.52
N LEU A 131 -15.22 6.40 -15.30
CA LEU A 131 -13.86 6.08 -14.84
C LEU A 131 -13.63 4.58 -14.82
N MET A 132 -14.57 3.81 -14.24
CA MET A 132 -14.46 2.36 -14.14
C MET A 132 -14.50 1.64 -15.49
N ASP A 133 -15.16 2.21 -16.50
CA ASP A 133 -15.16 1.71 -17.88
C ASP A 133 -13.96 2.20 -18.70
N ASN A 134 -13.21 3.18 -18.20
CA ASN A 134 -12.04 3.72 -18.89
C ASN A 134 -10.84 2.78 -18.75
N ARG A 135 -10.43 2.18 -19.88
CA ARG A 135 -9.29 1.26 -19.92
C ARG A 135 -7.99 1.83 -19.34
N ARG A 136 -7.73 3.14 -19.48
CA ARG A 136 -6.54 3.77 -18.90
C ARG A 136 -6.65 3.84 -17.38
N PHE A 137 -7.83 4.17 -16.86
CA PHE A 137 -8.07 4.19 -15.42
C PHE A 137 -7.92 2.81 -14.80
N ILE A 138 -8.48 1.76 -15.43
CA ILE A 138 -8.29 0.37 -15.01
C ILE A 138 -6.80 0.03 -14.97
N LEU A 139 -6.03 0.38 -16.01
CA LEU A 139 -4.61 0.11 -16.06
C LEU A 139 -3.82 0.85 -14.96
N ILE A 140 -4.21 2.08 -14.62
CA ILE A 140 -3.61 2.84 -13.51
C ILE A 140 -3.87 2.13 -12.18
N MET A 141 -5.11 1.72 -11.93
CA MET A 141 -5.47 0.95 -10.73
C MET A 141 -4.69 -0.37 -10.65
N ASP A 142 -4.55 -1.07 -11.78
CA ASP A 142 -3.80 -2.31 -11.89
C ASP A 142 -2.31 -2.10 -11.55
N ILE A 143 -1.67 -1.03 -12.05
CA ILE A 143 -0.27 -0.70 -11.70
C ILE A 143 -0.09 -0.60 -10.18
N VAL A 144 -0.99 0.14 -9.51
CA VAL A 144 -0.94 0.30 -8.05
C VAL A 144 -1.17 -1.03 -7.35
N ASN A 145 -2.22 -1.77 -7.73
CA ASN A 145 -2.59 -3.04 -7.08
C ASN A 145 -1.54 -4.13 -7.27
N TYR A 146 -1.04 -4.32 -8.49
CA TYR A 146 -0.04 -5.34 -8.79
C TYR A 146 1.35 -4.99 -8.24
N SER A 147 1.63 -3.72 -7.90
CA SER A 147 2.87 -3.36 -7.22
C SER A 147 3.03 -4.04 -5.85
N TYR A 148 1.92 -4.43 -5.22
CA TYR A 148 1.96 -5.15 -3.95
C TYR A 148 2.41 -6.60 -4.08
N LEU A 149 2.32 -7.21 -5.26
CA LEU A 149 2.79 -8.57 -5.48
C LEU A 149 4.30 -8.73 -5.22
N PRO A 150 5.20 -7.96 -5.88
CA PRO A 150 6.63 -8.00 -5.56
C PRO A 150 6.93 -7.53 -4.12
N PHE A 151 6.16 -6.59 -3.57
CA PHE A 151 6.26 -6.20 -2.16
C PHE A 151 6.02 -7.39 -1.22
N TYR A 152 4.94 -8.15 -1.43
CA TYR A 152 4.62 -9.33 -0.61
C TYR A 152 5.64 -10.45 -0.79
N LEU A 153 6.09 -10.71 -2.02
CA LEU A 153 7.13 -11.71 -2.28
C LEU A 153 8.44 -11.37 -1.55
N LEU A 154 8.86 -10.11 -1.56
CA LEU A 154 10.03 -9.67 -0.78
C LEU A 154 9.77 -9.71 0.73
N THR A 155 8.54 -9.44 1.17
CA THR A 155 8.16 -9.58 2.59
C THR A 155 8.31 -11.04 3.05
N VAL A 156 7.93 -12.02 2.22
CA VAL A 156 8.20 -13.44 2.49
C VAL A 156 9.70 -13.67 2.64
N CYS A 157 10.55 -13.15 1.76
CA CYS A 157 12.00 -13.27 1.91
C CYS A 157 12.51 -12.65 3.22
N VAL A 158 12.05 -11.44 3.56
CA VAL A 158 12.40 -10.76 4.81
C VAL A 158 12.02 -11.62 6.01
N ILE A 159 10.80 -12.17 6.05
CA ILE A 159 10.34 -13.01 7.16
C ILE A 159 11.19 -14.29 7.25
N ARG A 160 11.45 -14.96 6.12
CA ARG A 160 12.25 -16.20 6.06
C ARG A 160 13.61 -16.01 6.73
N TYR A 161 14.32 -14.96 6.35
CA TYR A 161 15.68 -14.74 6.82
C TYR A 161 15.75 -14.01 8.17
N SER A 162 14.78 -13.16 8.50
CA SER A 162 14.75 -12.45 9.78
C SER A 162 14.24 -13.32 10.94
N TYR A 163 13.27 -14.20 10.70
CA TYR A 163 12.66 -15.04 11.74
C TYR A 163 13.23 -16.46 11.77
N ASN A 164 14.04 -16.83 10.76
CA ASN A 164 14.63 -18.17 10.59
C ASN A 164 13.59 -19.31 10.56
N ILE A 165 12.43 -19.08 9.94
CA ILE A 165 11.35 -20.08 9.78
C ILE A 165 11.32 -20.67 8.38
N LYS A 166 10.79 -21.89 8.18
CA LYS A 166 10.72 -22.54 6.86
C LYS A 166 10.02 -21.67 5.81
N TRP A 167 10.36 -21.84 4.53
CA TRP A 167 9.75 -21.09 3.41
C TRP A 167 8.23 -21.14 3.40
N LEU A 168 7.64 -22.32 3.60
CA LEU A 168 6.18 -22.47 3.68
C LEU A 168 5.56 -21.59 4.77
N TYR A 169 6.16 -21.58 5.97
CA TYR A 169 5.66 -20.79 7.08
C TYR A 169 5.83 -19.30 6.83
N SER A 170 6.96 -18.92 6.24
CA SER A 170 7.20 -17.54 5.82
C SER A 170 6.18 -17.05 4.79
N PHE A 171 5.78 -17.92 3.87
CA PHE A 171 4.75 -17.63 2.88
C PHE A 171 3.38 -17.48 3.55
N LEU A 172 3.01 -18.42 4.43
CA LEU A 172 1.76 -18.35 5.20
C LEU A 172 1.70 -17.11 6.11
N SER A 173 2.83 -16.66 6.66
CA SER A 173 2.91 -15.42 7.43
C SER A 173 2.50 -14.17 6.67
N VAL A 174 2.58 -14.19 5.33
CA VAL A 174 2.12 -13.08 4.49
C VAL A 174 0.73 -13.35 3.94
N VAL A 175 0.47 -14.55 3.43
CA VAL A 175 -0.81 -14.90 2.78
C VAL A 175 -1.97 -14.85 3.76
N ILE A 176 -1.81 -15.34 5.00
CA ILE A 176 -2.91 -15.37 5.97
C ILE A 176 -3.41 -13.94 6.25
N PRO A 177 -2.56 -12.96 6.64
CA PRO A 177 -3.03 -11.59 6.85
C PRO A 177 -3.61 -10.92 5.60
N VAL A 178 -3.00 -11.12 4.43
CA VAL A 178 -3.51 -10.53 3.17
C VAL A 178 -4.90 -11.08 2.84
N ALA A 179 -5.09 -12.40 2.94
CA ALA A 179 -6.39 -13.04 2.72
C ALA A 179 -7.43 -12.60 3.77
N SER A 180 -7.02 -12.38 5.02
CA SER A 180 -7.91 -11.85 6.06
C SER A 180 -8.40 -10.44 5.75
N VAL A 181 -7.52 -9.54 5.31
CA VAL A 181 -7.92 -8.18 4.90
C VAL A 181 -8.87 -8.23 3.73
N TRP A 182 -8.54 -9.01 2.68
CA TRP A 182 -9.43 -9.18 1.53
C TRP A 182 -10.81 -9.73 1.93
N GLY A 183 -10.85 -10.76 2.78
CA GLY A 183 -12.10 -11.35 3.25
C GLY A 183 -12.95 -10.36 4.05
N VAL A 184 -12.33 -9.51 4.88
CA VAL A 184 -13.05 -8.44 5.58
C VAL A 184 -13.58 -7.40 4.60
N THR A 185 -12.79 -6.99 3.60
CA THR A 185 -13.24 -6.05 2.57
C THR A 185 -14.43 -6.59 1.77
N GLU A 186 -14.40 -7.85 1.36
CA GLU A 186 -15.54 -8.47 0.66
C GLU A 186 -16.77 -8.60 1.57
N LEU A 187 -16.59 -8.91 2.85
CA LEU A 187 -17.70 -8.97 3.80
C LEU A 187 -18.40 -7.61 3.94
N PHE A 188 -17.65 -6.50 3.95
CA PHE A 188 -18.23 -5.16 3.99
C PHE A 188 -18.92 -4.74 2.69
N LYS A 189 -18.60 -5.34 1.54
CA LYS A 189 -19.34 -5.08 0.28
C LYS A 189 -20.72 -5.75 0.27
N LEU A 190 -20.93 -6.76 1.10
CA LEU A 190 -22.20 -7.51 1.18
C LEU A 190 -23.21 -6.90 2.17
N LEU A 191 -22.76 -5.96 3.02
CA LEU A 191 -23.58 -5.22 3.98
C LEU A 191 -24.09 -3.92 3.38
#